data_AF-A0AAV8XQ99-F1
#
_entry.id   AF-A0AAV8XQ99-F1
#
_cell.length_a   1.000
_cell.length_b   1.000
_cell.length_c   1.000
_cell.angle_alpha   90.00
_cell.angle_beta   90.00
_cell.angle_gamma   90.00
#
_symmetry.space_group_name_H-M   'P 1'
#
loop_
_entity.id
_entity.type
_entity.pdbx_description
1 polymer ?
#
loop_
_entity_poly.entity_id
_entity_poly.type
_entity_poly.pdbx_seq_one_letter_code
_entity_poly.pdbx_strand_id
1 'polypeptide(L)'
;MTLNYVTGRHLTLLVIDDQNTDWSKYFRGRKIGDYDIRVEQAEFREITVTANSEGANVSMAVLRGGTRVGRSFRPDFLLVRQNLKDAGEDHKKLLLALKFGGVPSINNLNSIYNFQDKPWVFGHLVQLQRRLGKDSFPLIDQTFYPDHHEM
;
A
#
# COMPACT_ATOMS: atom_id res chain seq x y z
N MET A 1 41.80 -17.90 -0.71
CA MET A 1 40.45 -18.02 -1.30
C MET A 1 39.43 -17.59 -0.26
N THR A 2 39.20 -16.29 -0.17
CA THR A 2 38.14 -15.72 0.67
C THR A 2 36.83 -15.93 -0.07
N LEU A 3 35.94 -16.73 0.51
CA LEU A 3 34.58 -16.92 0.02
C LEU A 3 33.90 -15.54 -0.04
N ASN A 4 33.73 -15.01 -1.25
CA ASN A 4 32.78 -13.95 -1.51
C ASN A 4 31.41 -14.50 -1.09
N TYR A 5 30.92 -14.05 0.07
CA TYR A 5 29.50 -14.17 0.37
C TYR A 5 28.77 -13.43 -0.74
N VAL A 6 28.25 -14.18 -1.71
CA VAL A 6 27.24 -13.68 -2.63
C VAL A 6 26.15 -13.12 -1.72
N THR A 7 25.96 -11.81 -1.76
CA THR A 7 24.83 -11.15 -1.09
C THR A 7 23.58 -11.94 -1.48
N GLY A 8 22.91 -12.55 -0.51
CA GLY A 8 21.76 -13.39 -0.75
C GLY A 8 20.77 -12.67 -1.67
N ARG A 9 20.27 -13.38 -2.69
CA ARG A 9 19.19 -12.87 -3.53
C ARG A 9 18.01 -12.55 -2.61
N HIS A 10 17.52 -11.31 -2.65
CA HIS A 10 16.38 -10.90 -1.83
C HIS A 10 15.29 -10.27 -2.70
N LEU A 11 14.06 -10.35 -2.21
CA LEU A 11 12.91 -9.62 -2.71
C LEU A 11 12.55 -8.56 -1.68
N THR A 12 12.39 -7.33 -2.14
CA THR A 12 12.05 -6.18 -1.31
C THR A 12 10.53 -6.04 -1.20
N LEU A 13 10.01 -6.32 -0.01
CA LEU A 13 8.62 -6.02 0.35
C LEU A 13 8.58 -4.62 0.98
N LEU A 14 7.91 -3.68 0.34
CA LEU A 14 7.58 -2.40 0.95
C LEU A 14 6.22 -2.49 1.65
N VAL A 15 6.24 -2.31 2.97
CA VAL A 15 5.05 -2.22 3.80
C VAL A 15 4.74 -0.75 4.06
N ILE A 16 3.57 -0.30 3.62
CA ILE A 16 3.05 1.03 3.90
C ILE A 16 2.16 0.96 5.14
N ASP A 17 2.75 1.27 6.29
CA ASP A 17 2.10 1.21 7.61
C ASP A 17 2.84 2.11 8.61
N ASP A 18 2.20 2.38 9.74
CA ASP A 18 2.85 3.07 10.86
C ASP A 18 3.92 2.19 11.55
N GLN A 19 4.63 2.73 12.54
CA GLN A 19 5.68 2.01 13.28
C GLN A 19 5.16 1.22 14.50
N ASN A 20 3.84 1.19 14.74
CA ASN A 20 3.26 0.44 15.87
C ASN A 20 3.37 -1.07 15.64
N THR A 21 3.38 -1.50 14.38
CA THR A 21 3.57 -2.91 13.99
C THR A 21 4.93 -3.10 13.35
N ASP A 22 5.82 -3.89 13.98
CA ASP A 22 7.12 -4.23 13.40
C ASP A 22 7.00 -5.41 12.42
N TRP A 23 6.73 -5.11 11.14
CA TRP A 23 6.54 -6.13 10.11
C TRP A 23 7.79 -6.95 9.83
N SER A 24 8.98 -6.40 10.09
CA SER A 24 10.24 -7.12 9.91
C SER A 24 10.34 -8.37 10.80
N LYS A 25 9.71 -8.35 11.99
CA LYS A 25 9.62 -9.51 12.87
C LYS A 25 8.78 -10.64 12.28
N TYR A 26 7.65 -10.31 11.65
CA TYR A 26 6.72 -11.31 11.09
C TYR A 26 7.27 -11.99 9.82
N PHE A 27 8.06 -11.26 9.04
CA PHE A 27 8.72 -11.80 7.84
C PHE A 27 10.13 -12.35 8.07
N ARG A 28 10.64 -12.30 9.32
CA ARG A 28 11.98 -12.80 9.65
C ARG A 28 12.12 -14.28 9.27
N GLY A 29 13.15 -14.58 8.48
CA GLY A 29 13.45 -15.94 8.02
C GLY A 29 12.45 -16.50 7.00
N ARG A 30 11.46 -15.71 6.56
CA ARG A 30 10.56 -16.09 5.47
C ARG A 30 11.28 -15.95 4.13
N LYS A 31 11.04 -16.92 3.24
CA LYS A 31 11.67 -17.01 1.92
C LYS A 31 10.65 -17.35 0.84
N ILE A 32 10.98 -16.99 -0.40
CA ILE A 32 10.25 -17.40 -1.61
C ILE A 32 11.26 -18.14 -2.48
N GLY A 33 11.21 -19.48 -2.49
CA GLY A 33 12.30 -20.29 -3.04
C GLY A 33 13.61 -19.97 -2.34
N ASP A 34 14.63 -19.57 -3.11
CA ASP A 34 15.95 -19.19 -2.59
C ASP A 34 16.06 -17.71 -2.19
N TYR A 35 15.00 -16.92 -2.37
CA TYR A 35 15.03 -15.48 -2.10
C TYR A 35 14.62 -15.16 -0.67
N ASP A 36 15.46 -14.42 0.05
CA ASP A 36 15.09 -13.83 1.35
C ASP A 36 14.12 -12.66 1.16
N ILE A 37 13.20 -12.44 2.10
CA ILE A 37 12.32 -11.28 2.09
C ILE A 37 12.96 -10.15 2.88
N ARG A 38 13.31 -9.06 2.19
CA ARG A 38 13.75 -7.81 2.80
C ARG A 38 12.55 -6.89 3.00
N VAL A 39 12.20 -6.64 4.25
CA VAL A 39 11.12 -5.70 4.60
C VAL A 39 11.68 -4.28 4.64
N GLU A 40 11.07 -3.39 3.87
CA GLU A 40 11.18 -1.95 4.04
C GLU A 40 9.83 -1.42 4.52
N GLN A 41 9.80 -0.63 5.59
CA GLN A 41 8.56 -0.14 6.19
C GLN A 41 8.62 1.38 6.36
N ALA A 42 7.56 2.06 5.94
CA ALA A 42 7.40 3.51 6.07
C ALA A 42 5.92 3.90 5.87
N GLU A 43 5.52 5.02 6.45
CA GLU A 43 4.24 5.65 6.12
C GLU A 43 4.31 6.35 4.74
N PHE A 44 3.16 6.60 4.12
CA PHE A 44 3.11 7.33 2.84
C PHE A 44 3.80 8.70 2.92
N ARG A 45 3.63 9.43 4.03
CA ARG A 45 4.24 10.75 4.25
C ARG A 45 5.77 10.75 4.31
N GLU A 46 6.39 9.58 4.53
CA GLU A 46 7.83 9.44 4.71
C GLU A 46 8.57 9.08 3.40
N ILE A 47 7.82 8.83 2.33
CA ILE A 47 8.37 8.38 1.06
C ILE A 47 8.08 9.34 -0.09
N THR A 48 8.95 9.30 -1.09
CA THR A 48 8.68 9.82 -2.44
C THR A 48 8.85 8.70 -3.45
N VAL A 49 8.11 8.79 -4.56
CA VAL A 49 8.15 7.77 -5.62
C VAL A 49 8.40 8.45 -6.95
N THR A 50 9.40 7.98 -7.68
CA THR A 50 9.60 8.30 -9.10
C THR A 50 9.43 7.02 -9.89
N ALA A 51 8.63 7.05 -10.96
CA ALA A 51 8.35 5.86 -11.75
C ALA A 51 8.56 6.13 -13.25
N ASN A 52 9.01 5.10 -13.95
CA ASN A 52 9.10 5.04 -15.40
C ASN A 52 8.55 3.68 -15.88
N SER A 53 8.67 3.40 -17.18
CA SER A 53 8.20 2.13 -17.77
C SER A 53 8.94 0.88 -17.26
N GLU A 54 10.10 1.05 -16.63
CA GLU A 54 10.92 -0.06 -16.11
C GLU A 54 10.67 -0.36 -14.63
N GLY A 55 10.03 0.56 -13.89
CA GLY A 55 9.74 0.34 -12.48
C GLY A 55 9.47 1.61 -11.67
N ALA A 56 9.18 1.42 -10.39
CA ALA A 56 9.11 2.48 -9.40
C ALA A 56 10.36 2.50 -8.51
N ASN A 57 10.97 3.67 -8.35
CA ASN A 57 12.00 3.94 -7.36
C ASN A 57 11.38 4.68 -6.17
N VAL A 58 11.51 4.10 -4.98
CA VAL A 58 11.03 4.65 -3.72
C VAL A 58 12.21 5.23 -2.98
N SER A 59 12.10 6.49 -2.57
CA SER A 59 13.08 7.15 -1.70
C SER A 59 12.46 7.44 -0.34
N MET A 60 13.16 7.06 0.71
CA MET A 60 12.76 7.25 2.10
C MET A 60 13.82 8.09 2.81
N ALA A 61 13.38 9.01 3.65
CA ALA A 61 14.27 9.75 4.53
C ALA A 61 14.12 9.25 5.97
N VAL A 62 15.22 8.80 6.56
CA VAL A 62 15.26 8.39 7.97
C VAL A 62 16.17 9.34 8.74
N LEU A 63 15.72 9.80 9.90
CA LEU A 63 16.57 10.53 10.83
C LEU A 63 17.46 9.54 11.59
N ARG A 64 18.79 9.62 11.40
CA ARG A 64 19.77 8.84 12.17
C ARG A 64 20.72 9.79 12.88
N GLY A 65 20.67 9.83 14.21
CA GLY A 65 21.53 10.69 15.01
C GLY A 65 21.39 12.20 14.69
N GLY A 66 20.19 12.66 14.34
CA GLY A 66 19.92 14.06 13.97
C GLY A 66 20.17 14.40 12.50
N THR A 67 20.81 13.51 11.73
CA THR A 67 21.04 13.70 10.29
C THR A 67 20.00 12.97 9.46
N ARG A 68 19.39 13.65 8.49
CA ARG A 68 18.46 13.05 7.52
C ARG A 68 19.27 12.24 6.51
N VAL A 69 19.22 10.92 6.61
CA VAL A 69 19.86 10.00 5.67
C VAL A 69 18.80 9.49 4.69
N GLY A 70 18.96 9.83 3.42
CA GLY A 70 18.14 9.31 2.34
C GLY A 70 18.61 7.94 1.89
N ARG A 71 17.66 7.03 1.64
CA ARG A 71 17.93 5.77 0.94
C ARG A 71 16.87 5.53 -0.11
N SER A 72 17.26 4.91 -1.22
CA SER A 72 16.37 4.59 -2.33
C SER A 72 16.43 3.10 -2.65
N PHE A 73 15.30 2.54 -3.05
CA PHE A 73 15.17 1.13 -3.42
C PHE A 73 14.04 0.94 -4.43
N ARG A 74 14.01 -0.22 -5.08
CA ARG A 74 12.91 -0.64 -5.96
C ARG A 74 12.14 -1.76 -5.25
N PRO A 75 10.88 -1.56 -4.85
CA PRO A 75 10.10 -2.62 -4.23
C PRO A 75 9.70 -3.67 -5.27
N ASP A 76 9.81 -4.94 -4.89
CA ASP A 76 9.30 -6.07 -5.68
C ASP A 76 7.82 -6.33 -5.39
N PHE A 77 7.33 -5.92 -4.21
CA PHE A 77 5.94 -6.08 -3.80
C PHE A 77 5.53 -5.02 -2.77
N LEU A 78 4.23 -4.71 -2.69
CA LEU A 78 3.64 -3.79 -1.72
C LEU A 78 2.64 -4.49 -0.79
N LEU A 79 2.73 -4.18 0.50
CA LEU A 79 1.68 -4.43 1.48
C LEU A 79 1.15 -3.07 1.97
N VAL A 80 -0.08 -2.71 1.62
CA VAL A 80 -0.66 -1.41 2.00
C VAL A 80 -1.61 -1.59 3.18
N ARG A 81 -1.28 -0.98 4.33
CA ARG A 81 -2.05 -1.01 5.58
C ARG A 81 -2.55 0.36 6.02
N GLN A 82 -2.01 1.43 5.44
CA GLN A 82 -2.44 2.80 5.67
C GLN A 82 -3.53 3.25 4.68
N ASN A 83 -4.45 4.12 5.13
CA ASN A 83 -5.40 4.79 4.26
C ASN A 83 -4.70 5.80 3.34
N LEU A 84 -5.23 6.00 2.13
CA LEU A 84 -4.68 7.00 1.19
C LEU A 84 -5.01 8.43 1.59
N LYS A 85 -6.12 8.65 2.27
CA LYS A 85 -6.58 9.94 2.74
C LYS A 85 -6.74 9.89 4.24
N ASP A 86 -6.05 10.77 4.95
CA ASP A 86 -6.16 10.91 6.40
C ASP A 86 -5.80 12.34 6.83
N ALA A 87 -6.54 12.90 7.79
CA ALA A 87 -6.28 14.20 8.42
C ALA A 87 -5.88 15.37 7.47
N GLY A 88 -6.42 15.41 6.24
CA GLY A 88 -6.11 16.45 5.25
C GLY A 88 -4.96 16.11 4.30
N GLU A 89 -4.30 14.97 4.46
CA GLU A 89 -3.32 14.44 3.52
C GLU A 89 -3.99 13.59 2.43
N ASP A 90 -3.46 13.67 1.21
CA ASP A 90 -3.88 12.84 0.06
C ASP A 90 -2.65 12.21 -0.62
N HIS A 91 -2.49 10.91 -0.38
CA HIS A 91 -1.37 10.10 -0.86
C HIS A 91 -1.67 9.38 -2.19
N LYS A 92 -2.80 9.67 -2.83
CA LYS A 92 -3.22 9.06 -4.10
C LYS A 92 -2.15 9.14 -5.18
N LYS A 93 -1.39 10.24 -5.24
CA LYS A 93 -0.30 10.44 -6.22
C LYS A 93 0.82 9.41 -6.08
N LEU A 94 1.14 8.99 -4.85
CA LEU A 94 2.15 7.96 -4.59
C LEU A 94 1.66 6.59 -5.08
N LEU A 95 0.39 6.26 -4.82
CA LEU A 95 -0.23 5.04 -5.33
C LEU A 95 -0.21 4.98 -6.86
N LEU A 96 -0.51 6.11 -7.53
CA LEU A 96 -0.45 6.21 -8.99
C LEU A 96 0.96 5.96 -9.52
N ALA A 97 1.99 6.52 -8.90
CA ALA A 97 3.37 6.29 -9.29
C ALA A 97 3.78 4.80 -9.11
N LEU A 98 3.38 4.18 -8.00
CA LEU A 98 3.62 2.75 -7.75
C LEU A 98 2.89 1.86 -8.77
N LYS A 99 1.66 2.23 -9.15
CA LYS A 99 0.89 1.54 -10.19
C LYS A 99 1.53 1.72 -11.57
N PHE A 100 1.98 2.93 -11.88
CA PHE A 100 2.66 3.24 -13.14
C PHE A 100 3.94 2.43 -13.30
N GLY A 101 4.74 2.34 -12.23
CA GLY A 101 5.94 1.49 -12.19
C GLY A 101 5.67 -0.01 -12.08
N GLY A 102 4.42 -0.46 -12.19
CA GLY A 102 4.09 -1.88 -12.28
C GLY A 102 4.27 -2.69 -11.00
N VAL A 103 4.35 -2.06 -9.82
CA VAL A 103 4.60 -2.78 -8.56
C VAL A 103 3.35 -3.57 -8.14
N PRO A 104 3.45 -4.91 -7.95
CA PRO A 104 2.33 -5.71 -7.46
C PRO A 104 2.03 -5.42 -5.97
N SER A 105 0.79 -5.64 -5.54
CA SER A 105 0.38 -5.29 -4.18
C SER A 105 -0.73 -6.16 -3.59
N ILE A 106 -0.81 -6.16 -2.26
CA ILE A 106 -1.98 -6.59 -1.50
C ILE A 106 -2.49 -5.46 -0.56
N ASN A 107 -3.80 -5.12 -0.58
CA ASN A 107 -4.74 -5.45 -1.66
C ASN A 107 -4.25 -4.92 -3.01
N ASN A 108 -4.82 -5.36 -4.14
CA ASN A 108 -4.35 -4.88 -5.44
C ASN A 108 -4.56 -3.35 -5.57
N LEU A 109 -3.64 -2.66 -6.25
CA LEU A 109 -3.65 -1.19 -6.34
C LEU A 109 -4.95 -0.63 -6.94
N ASN A 110 -5.62 -1.38 -7.81
CA ASN A 110 -6.92 -0.97 -8.36
C ASN A 110 -8.00 -0.92 -7.29
N SER A 111 -8.09 -1.94 -6.44
CA SER A 111 -9.04 -1.98 -5.32
C SER A 111 -8.76 -0.86 -4.32
N ILE A 112 -7.48 -0.62 -3.99
CA ILE A 112 -7.08 0.46 -3.08
C ILE A 112 -7.47 1.83 -3.67
N TYR A 113 -7.24 2.04 -4.98
CA TYR A 113 -7.64 3.25 -5.67
C TYR A 113 -9.16 3.47 -5.60
N ASN A 114 -9.96 2.42 -5.84
CA ASN A 114 -11.43 2.51 -5.83
C ASN A 114 -12.02 2.55 -4.41
N PHE A 115 -11.24 2.22 -3.37
CA PHE A 115 -11.71 2.25 -1.98
C PHE A 115 -11.67 3.63 -1.32
N GLN A 116 -11.23 4.67 -2.05
CA GLN A 116 -11.07 6.01 -1.50
C GLN A 116 -12.38 6.68 -1.11
N ASP A 117 -13.47 6.34 -1.78
CA ASP A 117 -14.77 6.98 -1.58
C ASP A 117 -15.76 5.97 -1.00
N LYS A 118 -16.11 6.13 0.28
CA LYS A 118 -17.03 5.21 0.99
C LYS A 118 -18.37 5.03 0.25
N PRO A 119 -19.02 6.08 -0.30
CA PRO A 119 -20.26 5.90 -1.06
C PRO A 119 -20.08 5.03 -2.32
N TRP A 120 -18.93 5.14 -2.99
CA TRP A 120 -18.61 4.30 -4.16
C TRP A 120 -18.54 2.83 -3.77
N VAL A 121 -17.83 2.51 -2.68
CA VAL A 121 -17.74 1.16 -2.12
C VAL A 121 -19.11 0.66 -1.67
N PHE A 122 -19.90 1.51 -1.01
CA PHE A 122 -21.26 1.18 -0.59
C PHE A 122 -22.17 0.84 -1.77
N GLY A 123 -22.00 1.52 -2.92
CA GLY A 123 -22.69 1.19 -4.16
C GLY A 123 -22.50 -0.27 -4.60
N HIS A 124 -21.31 -0.85 -4.41
CA HIS A 124 -21.09 -2.28 -4.65
C HIS A 124 -21.85 -3.17 -3.66
N LEU A 125 -21.98 -2.76 -2.40
CA LEU A 125 -22.79 -3.49 -1.41
C LEU A 125 -24.27 -3.45 -1.78
N VAL A 126 -24.77 -2.31 -2.27
CA VAL A 126 -26.15 -2.18 -2.79
C VAL A 126 -26.38 -3.12 -3.98
N GLN A 127 -25.42 -3.22 -4.90
CA GLN A 127 -25.48 -4.17 -6.01
C GLN A 127 -25.54 -5.63 -5.53
N LEU A 128 -24.75 -5.98 -4.50
CA LEU A 128 -24.79 -7.30 -3.89
C LEU A 128 -26.15 -7.59 -3.24
N GLN A 129 -26.71 -6.64 -2.48
CA GLN A 129 -28.04 -6.81 -1.88
C GLN A 129 -29.13 -7.02 -2.95
N ARG A 130 -29.12 -6.24 -4.03
CA ARG A 130 -30.07 -6.40 -5.15
C ARG A 130 -30.02 -7.79 -5.77
N ARG A 131 -28.83 -8.39 -5.83
CA ARG A 131 -28.62 -9.74 -6.41
C ARG A 131 -29.00 -10.86 -5.44
N LEU A 132 -28.73 -10.70 -4.15
CA LEU A 132 -28.86 -11.77 -3.14
C LEU A 132 -30.17 -11.70 -2.34
N GLY A 133 -30.87 -10.57 -2.37
CA GLY A 133 -32.05 -10.29 -1.54
C GLY A 133 -31.67 -9.79 -0.13
N LYS A 134 -32.59 -9.05 0.50
CA LYS A 134 -32.37 -8.44 1.83
C LYS A 134 -32.16 -9.48 2.93
N ASP A 135 -32.81 -10.64 2.83
CA ASP A 135 -32.69 -11.72 3.83
C ASP A 135 -31.29 -12.35 3.82
N SER A 136 -30.71 -12.56 2.64
CA SER A 136 -29.36 -13.15 2.48
C SER A 136 -28.24 -12.14 2.69
N PHE A 137 -28.50 -10.86 2.38
CA PHE A 137 -27.53 -9.78 2.52
C PHE A 137 -28.21 -8.55 3.15
N PRO A 138 -28.32 -8.51 4.49
CA PRO A 138 -29.04 -7.46 5.21
C PRO A 138 -28.20 -6.18 5.34
N LEU A 139 -27.95 -5.51 4.21
CA LEU A 139 -27.34 -4.18 4.17
C LEU A 139 -28.29 -3.15 4.76
N ILE A 140 -27.76 -2.27 5.62
CA ILE A 140 -28.48 -1.13 6.19
C ILE A 140 -29.03 -0.22 5.08
N ASP A 141 -30.26 0.27 5.24
CA ASP A 141 -30.82 1.26 4.34
C ASP A 141 -30.07 2.60 4.54
N GLN A 142 -29.50 3.14 3.46
CA GLN A 142 -28.76 4.39 3.46
C GLN A 142 -29.12 5.23 2.24
N THR A 143 -29.33 6.53 2.45
CA THR A 143 -29.52 7.51 1.38
C THR A 143 -28.22 8.28 1.16
N PHE A 144 -27.76 8.36 -0.09
CA PHE A 144 -26.62 9.18 -0.48
C PHE A 144 -27.11 10.49 -1.07
N TYR A 145 -26.67 11.60 -0.49
CA TYR A 145 -26.92 12.95 -0.99
C TYR A 145 -25.62 13.47 -1.62
N PRO A 146 -25.60 13.77 -2.93
CA PRO A 146 -24.40 14.27 -3.61
C PRO A 146 -23.91 15.61 -3.05
N ASP A 147 -24.83 16.40 -2.51
CA ASP A 147 -24.59 17.73 -1.99
C ASP A 147 -25.57 18.05 -0.85
N HIS A 148 -25.23 19.01 0.00
CA HIS A 148 -26.05 19.50 1.10
C HIS A 148 -27.39 20.12 0.66
N HIS A 149 -27.50 20.61 -0.58
CA HIS A 149 -28.76 21.15 -1.11
C HIS A 149 -29.87 20.10 -1.29
N GLU A 150 -29.51 18.82 -1.25
CA GLU A 150 -30.43 17.68 -1.41
C GLU A 150 -30.89 17.11 -0.04
N MET A 151 -30.39 17.66 1.07
CA MET A 151 -30.79 17.31 2.45
C MET A 151 -31.87 18.26 2.97
#